data_AF-A0A7W6S1R1-F1
#
_entry.id   AF-A0A7W6S1R1-F1
#
_cell.length_a   1.000
_cell.length_b   1.000
_cell.length_c   1.000
_cell.angle_alpha   90.00
_cell.angle_beta   90.00
_cell.angle_gamma   90.00
#
_symmetry.space_group_name_H-M   'P 1'
#
loop_
_entity.id
_entity.type
_entity.pdbx_description
1 polymer ?
#
loop_
_entity_poly.entity_id
_entity_poly.type
_entity_poly.pdbx_seq_one_letter_code
_entity_poly.pdbx_strand_id
1 'polypeptide(L)'
;MTAGAPTLTDILVSYARRVRDGQELARRLGYLAASVEENIEDVTDFHAAVETLIGSAPVSESARRLNAVLTDHHRRLLQETRRARNDLVYDFFIDYPVERSDGTVDEAALARAGAHLAAIDETLREARELVDRLEVTVMSPT
;
A
#
# COMPACT_ATOMS: atom_id res chain seq x y z
N MET A 1 18.81 -7.25 25.48
CA MET A 1 17.67 -8.15 25.24
C MET A 1 17.80 -8.68 23.83
N THR A 2 18.21 -9.94 23.67
CA THR A 2 18.23 -10.60 22.36
C THR A 2 16.78 -10.74 21.90
N ALA A 3 16.40 -10.03 20.84
CA ALA A 3 15.10 -10.26 20.20
C ALA A 3 15.03 -11.76 19.84
N GLY A 4 14.08 -12.48 20.43
CA GLY A 4 13.86 -13.88 20.12
C GLY A 4 13.53 -14.04 18.64
N ALA A 5 13.79 -15.23 18.08
CA ALA A 5 13.35 -15.54 16.73
C ALA A 5 11.83 -15.29 16.60
N PRO A 6 11.36 -14.68 15.50
CA PRO A 6 9.94 -14.40 15.31
C PRO A 6 9.13 -15.68 15.38
N THR A 7 7.96 -15.62 16.00
CA THR A 7 7.03 -16.76 16.07
C THR A 7 6.00 -16.68 14.94
N LEU A 8 5.29 -17.78 14.68
CA LEU A 8 4.19 -17.80 13.71
C LEU A 8 3.12 -16.76 14.07
N THR A 9 2.79 -16.66 15.36
CA THR A 9 1.86 -15.66 15.87
C THR A 9 2.33 -14.23 15.56
N ASP A 10 3.64 -13.94 15.71
CA ASP A 10 4.18 -12.61 15.38
C ASP A 10 4.01 -12.29 13.90
N ILE A 11 4.24 -13.27 13.01
CA ILE A 11 4.02 -13.11 11.57
C ILE A 11 2.54 -12.85 11.25
N LEU A 12 1.62 -13.64 11.82
CA LEU A 12 0.19 -13.49 11.57
C LEU A 12 -0.34 -12.14 12.08
N VAL A 13 0.11 -11.70 13.25
CA VAL A 13 -0.25 -10.38 13.82
C VAL A 13 0.33 -9.26 12.97
N SER A 14 1.59 -9.37 12.55
CA SER A 14 2.23 -8.42 11.65
C SER A 14 1.45 -8.32 10.35
N TYR A 15 1.22 -9.45 9.66
CA TYR A 15 0.41 -9.53 8.45
C TYR A 15 -0.95 -8.84 8.61
N ALA A 16 -1.72 -9.17 9.64
CA ALA A 16 -3.05 -8.58 9.86
C ALA A 16 -3.00 -7.05 10.01
N ARG A 17 -1.96 -6.51 10.67
CA ARG A 17 -1.74 -5.05 10.77
C ARG A 17 -1.45 -4.44 9.40
N ARG A 18 -0.57 -5.05 8.61
CA ARG A 18 -0.22 -4.51 7.27
C ARG A 18 -1.40 -4.60 6.30
N VAL A 19 -2.24 -5.64 6.38
CA VAL A 19 -3.51 -5.70 5.63
C VAL A 19 -4.39 -4.53 6.01
N ARG A 20 -4.61 -4.29 7.31
CA ARG A 20 -5.41 -3.15 7.78
C ARG A 20 -4.86 -1.83 7.26
N ASP A 21 -3.55 -1.60 7.40
CA ASP A 21 -2.88 -0.38 6.95
C ASP A 21 -3.00 -0.19 5.43
N GLY A 22 -2.83 -1.26 4.66
CA GLY A 22 -2.99 -1.26 3.20
C GLY A 22 -4.42 -0.96 2.76
N GLN A 23 -5.45 -1.50 3.44
CA GLN A 23 -6.85 -1.19 3.15
C GLN A 23 -7.21 0.25 3.52
N GLU A 24 -6.69 0.77 4.64
CA GLU A 24 -6.88 2.17 5.02
C GLU A 24 -6.29 3.11 3.97
N LEU A 25 -5.06 2.83 3.52
CA LEU A 25 -4.39 3.60 2.49
C LEU A 25 -5.12 3.53 1.14
N ALA A 26 -5.62 2.34 0.76
CA ALA A 26 -6.41 2.15 -0.44
C ALA A 26 -7.68 3.03 -0.44
N ARG A 27 -8.39 3.07 0.68
CA ARG A 27 -9.57 3.94 0.85
C ARG A 27 -9.22 5.42 0.69
N ARG A 28 -8.12 5.87 1.29
CA ARG A 28 -7.67 7.27 1.20
C ARG A 28 -7.27 7.65 -0.22
N LEU A 29 -6.53 6.79 -0.90
CA LEU A 29 -6.16 6.98 -2.31
C LEU A 29 -7.40 7.01 -3.22
N GLY A 30 -8.42 6.20 -2.94
CA GLY A 30 -9.72 6.27 -3.61
C GLY A 30 -10.37 7.66 -3.49
N TYR A 31 -10.45 8.22 -2.27
CA TYR A 31 -10.99 9.57 -2.08
C TYR A 31 -10.15 10.66 -2.76
N LEU A 32 -8.83 10.51 -2.74
CA LEU A 32 -7.94 11.45 -3.41
C LEU A 32 -8.15 11.43 -4.93
N ALA A 33 -8.27 10.24 -5.52
CA ALA A 33 -8.59 10.07 -6.94
C ALA A 33 -9.96 10.68 -7.29
N ALA A 34 -10.99 10.41 -6.49
CA ALA A 34 -12.32 11.00 -6.68
C ALA A 34 -12.36 12.52 -6.52
N SER A 35 -11.44 13.10 -5.74
CA SER A 35 -11.32 14.56 -5.59
C SER A 35 -10.63 15.21 -6.79
N VAL A 36 -9.94 14.42 -7.61
CA VAL A 36 -9.16 14.87 -8.76
C VAL A 36 -9.94 14.70 -10.07
N GLU A 37 -10.80 13.68 -10.16
CA GLU A 37 -11.55 13.32 -11.37
C GLU A 37 -13.07 13.34 -11.07
N GLU A 38 -13.79 14.26 -11.72
CA GLU A 38 -15.23 14.48 -11.51
C GLU A 38 -16.13 13.32 -11.99
N ASN A 39 -15.56 12.34 -12.74
CA ASN A 39 -16.29 11.27 -13.43
C ASN A 39 -15.80 9.85 -13.09
N ILE A 40 -15.26 9.59 -11.89
CA ILE A 40 -14.96 8.20 -11.51
C ILE A 40 -16.28 7.48 -11.18
N GLU A 41 -16.77 6.69 -12.13
CA GLU A 41 -17.98 5.87 -11.99
C GLU A 41 -17.83 4.74 -10.95
N ASP A 42 -16.60 4.36 -10.61
CA ASP A 42 -16.34 3.36 -9.57
C ASP A 42 -15.05 3.62 -8.75
N VAL A 43 -15.17 4.44 -7.70
CA VAL A 43 -14.09 4.79 -6.76
C VAL A 43 -13.67 3.58 -5.89
N THR A 44 -14.39 2.45 -5.98
CA THR A 44 -14.09 1.26 -5.18
C THR A 44 -12.95 0.41 -5.74
N ASP A 45 -12.57 0.61 -7.01
CA ASP A 45 -11.39 -0.03 -7.59
C ASP A 45 -10.10 0.73 -7.23
N PHE A 46 -9.38 0.19 -6.26
CA PHE A 46 -8.09 0.71 -5.83
C PHE A 46 -7.05 0.77 -6.96
N HIS A 47 -7.06 -0.18 -7.90
CA HIS A 47 -6.12 -0.16 -9.03
C HIS A 47 -6.42 1.01 -9.96
N ALA A 48 -7.70 1.23 -10.27
CA ALA A 48 -8.13 2.39 -11.04
C ALA A 48 -7.76 3.71 -10.34
N ALA A 49 -7.96 3.81 -9.02
CA ALA A 49 -7.59 5.00 -8.26
C ALA A 49 -6.09 5.32 -8.33
N VAL A 50 -5.22 4.31 -8.23
CA VAL A 50 -3.76 4.50 -8.39
C VAL A 50 -3.41 4.94 -9.81
N GLU A 51 -3.99 4.31 -10.84
CA GLU A 51 -3.76 4.68 -12.24
C GLU A 51 -4.21 6.12 -12.54
N THR A 52 -5.38 6.54 -12.04
CA THR A 52 -5.86 7.93 -12.15
C THR A 52 -4.84 8.93 -11.59
N LEU A 53 -4.24 8.62 -10.43
CA LEU A 53 -3.29 9.53 -9.77
C LEU A 53 -1.94 9.64 -10.52
N ILE A 54 -1.51 8.57 -11.20
CA ILE A 54 -0.19 8.55 -11.87
C ILE A 54 -0.25 8.87 -13.37
N GLY A 55 -1.35 8.55 -14.05
CA GLY A 55 -1.41 8.44 -15.52
C GLY A 55 -2.33 9.44 -16.22
N SER A 56 -3.30 10.04 -15.54
CA SER A 56 -4.29 10.89 -16.20
C SER A 56 -3.74 12.28 -16.53
N ALA A 57 -3.95 12.73 -17.78
CA ALA A 57 -3.70 14.11 -18.17
C ALA A 57 -4.57 15.03 -17.28
N PRO A 58 -3.99 16.02 -16.59
CA PRO A 58 -4.73 16.72 -15.55
C PRO A 58 -5.77 17.66 -16.16
N VAL A 59 -7.03 17.23 -16.14
CA VAL A 59 -8.17 17.98 -16.67
C VAL A 59 -8.73 19.00 -15.67
N SER A 60 -8.71 18.69 -14.37
CA SER A 60 -9.17 19.59 -13.31
C SER A 60 -8.03 20.42 -12.70
N GLU A 61 -8.36 21.51 -12.01
CA GLU A 61 -7.37 22.31 -11.28
C GLU A 61 -6.70 21.51 -10.16
N SER A 62 -7.48 20.71 -9.43
CA SER A 62 -6.96 19.78 -8.41
C SER A 62 -6.02 18.74 -9.02
N ALA A 63 -6.33 18.21 -10.21
CA ALA A 63 -5.43 17.31 -10.94
C ALA A 63 -4.10 17.97 -11.27
N ARG A 64 -4.13 19.23 -11.74
CA ARG A 64 -2.91 19.98 -12.07
C ARG A 64 -2.06 20.23 -10.83
N ARG A 65 -2.67 20.63 -9.71
CA ARG A 65 -1.97 20.83 -8.43
C ARG A 65 -1.31 19.55 -7.94
N LEU A 66 -2.04 18.43 -7.98
CA LEU A 66 -1.53 17.13 -7.57
C LEU A 66 -0.38 16.66 -8.48
N ASN A 67 -0.53 16.79 -9.80
CA ASN A 67 0.51 16.37 -10.75
C ASN A 67 1.80 17.19 -10.59
N ALA A 68 1.68 18.49 -10.28
CA ALA A 68 2.83 19.38 -10.08
C ALA A 68 3.70 18.99 -8.86
N VAL A 69 3.13 18.32 -7.85
CA VAL A 69 3.87 17.86 -6.66
C VAL A 69 4.30 16.40 -6.74
N LEU A 70 3.77 15.63 -7.69
CA LEU A 70 4.17 14.24 -7.91
C LEU A 70 5.49 14.15 -8.68
N THR A 71 6.49 13.58 -8.02
CA THR A 71 7.78 13.21 -8.62
C THR A 71 7.73 11.78 -9.14
N ASP A 72 8.71 11.38 -9.96
CA ASP A 72 8.82 9.99 -10.43
C ASP A 72 9.06 9.00 -9.29
N HIS A 73 9.65 9.46 -8.19
CA HIS A 73 9.75 8.66 -6.97
C HIS A 73 8.36 8.46 -6.34
N HIS A 74 7.54 9.50 -6.22
CA HIS A 74 6.16 9.38 -5.71
C HIS A 74 5.30 8.44 -6.57
N ARG A 75 5.42 8.53 -7.90
CA ARG A 75 4.70 7.63 -8.83
C ARG A 75 5.11 6.17 -8.63
N ARG A 76 6.41 5.90 -8.49
CA ARG A 76 6.92 4.55 -8.18
C ARG A 76 6.41 4.05 -6.84
N LEU A 77 6.42 4.88 -5.81
CA LEU A 77 5.91 4.54 -4.48
C LEU A 77 4.42 4.16 -4.51
N LEU A 78 3.59 4.86 -5.29
CA LEU A 78 2.18 4.50 -5.47
C LEU A 78 2.02 3.15 -6.19
N GLN A 79 2.86 2.86 -7.19
CA GLN A 79 2.89 1.54 -7.85
C GLN A 79 3.38 0.42 -6.92
N GLU A 80 4.37 0.69 -6.08
CA GLU A 80 4.86 -0.25 -5.06
C GLU A 80 3.81 -0.53 -4.00
N THR A 81 3.08 0.51 -3.57
CA THR A 81 1.92 0.36 -2.67
C THR A 81 0.85 -0.55 -3.29
N ARG A 82 0.62 -0.39 -4.61
CA ARG A 82 -0.31 -1.25 -5.34
C ARG A 82 0.12 -2.71 -5.28
N ARG A 83 1.40 -3.00 -5.52
CA ARG A 83 1.97 -4.34 -5.44
C ARG A 83 1.89 -4.89 -4.02
N ALA A 84 2.33 -4.13 -3.03
CA ALA A 84 2.27 -4.52 -1.62
C ALA A 84 0.85 -4.92 -1.18
N ARG A 85 -0.19 -4.22 -1.65
CA ARG A 85 -1.58 -4.62 -1.37
C ARG A 85 -1.95 -5.95 -2.03
N ASN A 86 -1.56 -6.17 -3.30
CA ASN A 86 -1.82 -7.43 -3.98
C ASN A 86 -1.11 -8.58 -3.30
N ASP A 87 0.17 -8.40 -2.98
CA ASP A 87 0.98 -9.38 -2.25
C ASP A 87 0.27 -9.74 -0.94
N LEU A 88 -0.14 -8.75 -0.14
CA LEU A 88 -0.87 -8.99 1.11
C LEU A 88 -2.21 -9.70 0.95
N VAL A 89 -3.00 -9.38 -0.09
CA VAL A 89 -4.39 -9.87 -0.20
C VAL A 89 -4.48 -11.22 -0.91
N TYR A 90 -3.64 -11.45 -1.90
CA TYR A 90 -3.76 -12.59 -2.81
C TYR A 90 -2.60 -13.58 -2.67
N ASP A 91 -1.37 -13.08 -2.52
CA ASP A 91 -0.20 -13.90 -2.82
C ASP A 91 0.61 -14.29 -1.56
N PHE A 92 0.45 -13.60 -0.43
CA PHE A 92 1.34 -13.73 0.73
C PHE A 92 1.47 -15.17 1.24
N PHE A 93 0.36 -15.87 1.47
CA PHE A 93 0.42 -17.25 1.96
C PHE A 93 0.75 -18.27 0.88
N ILE A 94 0.67 -17.88 -0.40
CA ILE A 94 1.07 -18.71 -1.54
C ILE A 94 2.59 -18.66 -1.69
N ASP A 95 3.16 -17.46 -1.61
CA ASP A 95 4.60 -17.22 -1.80
C ASP A 95 5.42 -17.53 -0.54
N TYR A 96 4.79 -17.44 0.64
CA TYR A 96 5.41 -17.69 1.93
C TYR A 96 4.67 -18.77 2.73
N PRO A 97 4.64 -20.03 2.25
CA PRO A 97 4.06 -21.14 3.01
C PRO A 97 4.94 -21.44 4.23
N VAL A 98 4.44 -21.12 5.42
CA VAL A 98 5.17 -21.28 6.69
C VAL A 98 4.97 -22.64 7.35
N GLU A 99 3.97 -23.42 6.93
CA GLU A 99 3.73 -24.78 7.40
C GLU A 99 4.25 -25.81 6.39
N ARG A 100 4.96 -26.82 6.88
CA ARG A 100 5.41 -27.98 6.10
C ARG A 100 4.29 -29.02 5.96
N SER A 101 4.48 -29.99 5.07
CA SER A 101 3.52 -31.09 4.86
C SER A 101 3.26 -31.96 6.09
N ASP A 102 4.14 -31.91 7.09
CA ASP A 102 4.01 -32.61 8.37
C ASP A 102 3.39 -31.75 9.48
N GLY A 103 2.96 -30.52 9.18
CA GLY A 103 2.36 -29.58 10.12
C GLY A 103 3.39 -28.83 10.98
N THR A 104 4.69 -28.99 10.75
CA THR A 104 5.73 -28.23 11.44
C THR A 104 5.96 -26.87 10.79
N VAL A 105 6.38 -25.88 11.59
CA VAL A 105 6.72 -24.55 11.07
C VAL A 105 8.11 -24.56 10.44
N ASP A 106 8.23 -23.99 9.24
CA ASP A 106 9.50 -23.74 8.59
C ASP A 106 10.09 -22.39 9.02
N GLU A 107 11.06 -22.42 9.94
CA GLU A 107 11.74 -21.23 10.47
C GLU A 107 12.38 -20.37 9.36
N ALA A 108 12.88 -20.99 8.28
CA ALA A 108 13.47 -20.24 7.18
C ALA A 108 12.40 -19.52 6.35
N ALA A 109 11.25 -20.16 6.10
CA ALA A 109 10.10 -19.52 5.47
C ALA A 109 9.54 -18.40 6.34
N LEU A 110 9.48 -18.62 7.65
CA LEU A 110 9.01 -17.66 8.63
C LEU A 110 9.90 -16.40 8.67
N ALA A 111 11.23 -16.57 8.61
CA ALA A 111 12.16 -15.46 8.50
C ALA A 111 11.99 -14.67 7.18
N ARG A 112 11.78 -15.37 6.04
CA ARG A 112 11.50 -14.72 4.75
C ARG A 112 10.19 -13.93 4.77
N ALA A 113 9.14 -14.52 5.33
CA ALA A 113 7.83 -13.86 5.51
C ALA A 113 7.97 -12.59 6.35
N GLY A 114 8.72 -12.67 7.46
CA GLY A 114 8.99 -11.52 8.32
C GLY A 114 9.75 -10.40 7.61
N ALA A 115 10.80 -10.73 6.87
CA ALA A 115 11.57 -9.75 6.10
C ALA A 115 10.72 -9.07 5.01
N HIS A 116 9.85 -9.83 4.33
CA HIS A 116 8.95 -9.30 3.33
C HIS A 116 7.89 -8.37 3.94
N LEU A 117 7.28 -8.75 5.07
CA LEU A 117 6.35 -7.88 5.80
C LEU A 117 7.02 -6.58 6.30
N ALA A 118 8.31 -6.61 6.64
CA ALA A 118 9.05 -5.41 7.00
C ALA A 118 9.28 -4.47 5.80
N ALA A 119 9.55 -5.03 4.61
CA ALA A 119 9.65 -4.23 3.39
C ALA A 119 8.30 -3.59 3.03
N ILE A 120 7.20 -4.35 3.14
CA ILE A 120 5.84 -3.83 2.94
C ILE A 120 5.51 -2.71 3.94
N ASP A 121 5.88 -2.88 5.21
CA ASP A 121 5.65 -1.85 6.24
C ASP A 121 6.29 -0.52 5.88
N GLU A 122 7.53 -0.56 5.38
CA GLU A 122 8.24 0.64 4.95
C GLU A 122 7.56 1.31 3.75
N THR A 123 7.16 0.53 2.74
CA THR A 123 6.38 1.04 1.60
C THR A 123 5.07 1.69 2.06
N LEU A 124 4.33 1.05 2.96
CA LEU A 124 3.05 1.56 3.47
C LEU A 124 3.25 2.84 4.31
N ARG A 125 4.33 2.92 5.08
CA ARG A 125 4.71 4.10 5.87
C ARG A 125 5.00 5.29 4.96
N GLU A 126 5.89 5.13 4.00
CA GLU A 126 6.24 6.20 3.05
C GLU A 126 5.02 6.64 2.23
N ALA A 127 4.19 5.69 1.80
CA ALA A 127 3.00 5.99 1.03
C ALA A 127 1.96 6.75 1.85
N ARG A 128 1.83 6.45 3.15
CA ARG A 128 0.98 7.22 4.07
C ARG A 128 1.44 8.66 4.19
N GLU A 129 2.74 8.88 4.39
CA GLU A 129 3.34 10.23 4.45
C GLU A 129 3.16 10.99 3.13
N LEU A 130 3.23 10.30 1.99
CA LEU A 130 2.88 10.90 0.71
C LEU A 130 1.40 11.31 0.65
N VAL A 131 0.48 10.41 0.99
CA VAL A 131 -0.96 10.68 0.95
C VAL A 131 -1.35 11.83 1.89
N ASP A 132 -0.78 11.89 3.10
CA ASP A 132 -0.98 13.00 4.03
C ASP A 132 -0.64 14.36 3.37
N ARG A 133 0.49 14.43 2.63
CA ARG A 133 0.91 15.64 1.92
C ARG A 133 0.00 15.97 0.73
N LEU A 134 -0.46 14.95 -0.01
CA LEU A 134 -1.32 15.15 -1.17
C LEU A 134 -2.71 15.62 -0.76
N GLU A 135 -3.29 15.06 0.31
CA GLU A 135 -4.59 15.49 0.84
C GLU A 135 -4.57 16.97 1.23
N VAL A 136 -3.52 17.45 1.91
CA VAL A 136 -3.35 18.88 2.24
C VAL A 136 -3.28 19.76 0.98
N THR A 137 -2.60 19.27 -0.05
CA THR A 137 -2.42 19.99 -1.33
C THR A 137 -3.75 20.15 -2.08
N VAL A 138 -4.62 19.13 -2.03
CA VAL A 138 -5.92 19.15 -2.72
C VAL A 138 -6.99 19.90 -1.93
N MET A 139 -6.92 19.90 -0.59
CA MET A 139 -7.94 20.52 0.28
C MET A 139 -7.72 22.01 0.60
N SER A 140 -6.55 22.57 0.32
CA SER A 140 -6.26 23.98 0.63
C SER A 140 -6.83 24.92 -0.46
N PRO A 141 -7.79 25.80 -0.14
CA PRO A 141 -8.25 26.84 -1.07
C PRO A 141 -7.16 27.91 -1.21
N THR A 142 -6.83 28.28 -2.44
CA THR A 142 -6.08 29.52 -2.75
C THR A 142 -6.96 30.75 -2.61
#